data_AF-A0A9K3H1L2-F1
#
_entry.id   AF-A0A9K3H1L2-F1
#
_cell.length_a   1.000
_cell.length_b   1.000
_cell.length_c   1.000
_cell.angle_alpha   90.00
_cell.angle_beta   90.00
_cell.angle_gamma   90.00
#
_symmetry.space_group_name_H-M   'P 1'
#
loop_
_entity.id
_entity.type
_entity.pdbx_description
1 polymer ?
#
loop_
_entity_poly.entity_id
_entity_poly.type
_entity_poly.pdbx_seq_one_letter_code
_entity_poly.pdbx_strand_id
1 'polypeptide(L)'
;MSADAEQETKCLDSSLSAAQQVQEAKDCLETIPKHLTSDNTFRRWTIMDYSSAYGSGAITPHMVAQRLISAIMQSSDPGMDMSFFINYEAHDILKQATESTLRYEKGGTKWLHKVRACKEDAACVERLRSCGAILVGKTNMHELGAGTSGINPHYG
;
A
#
# COMPACT_ATOMS: atom_id res chain seq x y z
N MET A 1 -29.06 -7.78 25.71
CA MET A 1 -27.83 -7.21 26.32
C MET A 1 -27.34 -6.13 25.38
N SER A 2 -27.09 -4.92 25.87
CA SER A 2 -26.32 -3.95 25.07
C SER A 2 -24.86 -4.38 25.10
N ALA A 3 -24.16 -4.24 23.98
CA ALA A 3 -22.70 -4.12 24.06
C ALA A 3 -22.38 -2.70 24.52
N ASP A 4 -21.44 -2.55 25.46
CA ASP A 4 -20.90 -1.25 25.81
C ASP A 4 -20.00 -0.78 24.66
N ALA A 5 -20.38 0.33 24.02
CA ALA A 5 -19.59 0.89 22.94
C ALA A 5 -18.32 1.55 23.52
N GLU A 6 -17.15 1.12 23.07
CA GLU A 6 -15.87 1.72 23.42
C GLU A 6 -15.88 3.20 23.06
N GLN A 7 -15.70 4.08 24.07
CA GLN A 7 -16.00 5.50 23.95
C GLN A 7 -15.04 6.28 23.03
N GLU A 8 -13.96 5.66 22.57
CA GLU A 8 -13.00 6.23 21.61
C GLU A 8 -13.10 5.59 20.20
N THR A 9 -13.96 4.58 20.00
CA THR A 9 -14.06 3.81 18.74
C THR A 9 -15.13 4.41 17.81
N LYS A 10 -14.73 5.28 16.87
CA LYS A 10 -15.60 5.77 15.78
C LYS A 10 -15.76 4.72 14.69
N CYS A 11 -16.92 4.06 14.63
CA CYS A 11 -17.32 3.26 13.47
C CYS A 11 -17.56 4.16 12.24
N LEU A 12 -16.88 3.87 11.12
CA LEU A 12 -17.15 4.51 9.82
C LEU A 12 -18.43 3.93 9.22
N ASP A 13 -19.29 4.76 8.62
CA ASP A 13 -20.50 4.27 7.96
C ASP A 13 -20.17 3.57 6.63
N SER A 14 -20.48 2.27 6.58
CA SER A 14 -20.38 1.41 5.40
C SER A 14 -21.22 1.87 4.19
N SER A 15 -22.22 2.73 4.37
CA SER A 15 -23.06 3.29 3.30
C SER A 15 -22.37 4.41 2.51
N LEU A 16 -21.35 5.06 3.11
CA LEU A 16 -20.62 6.16 2.51
C LEU A 16 -19.70 5.69 1.37
N SER A 17 -19.42 6.57 0.41
CA SER A 17 -18.40 6.29 -0.60
C SER A 17 -17.01 6.18 0.01
N ALA A 18 -16.11 5.43 -0.64
CA ALA A 18 -14.75 5.21 -0.16
C ALA A 18 -13.98 6.52 0.09
N ALA A 19 -14.22 7.58 -0.70
CA ALA A 19 -13.64 8.90 -0.49
C ALA A 19 -14.15 9.60 0.78
N GLN A 20 -15.44 9.45 1.11
CA GLN A 20 -16.03 9.97 2.34
C GLN A 20 -15.52 9.22 3.57
N GLN A 21 -15.42 7.89 3.51
CA GLN A 21 -14.84 7.07 4.59
C GLN A 21 -13.38 7.45 4.86
N VAL A 22 -12.59 7.73 3.81
CA VAL A 22 -11.22 8.24 3.94
C VAL A 22 -11.19 9.64 4.56
N GLN A 23 -12.14 10.53 4.25
CA GLN A 23 -12.21 11.85 4.88
C GLN A 23 -12.59 11.76 6.35
N GLU A 24 -13.62 10.98 6.70
CA GLU A 24 -14.01 10.74 8.10
C GLU A 24 -12.86 10.20 8.95
N ALA A 25 -11.99 9.37 8.37
CA ALA A 25 -10.80 8.84 9.02
C ALA A 25 -9.68 9.90 9.15
N LYS A 26 -9.54 10.84 8.20
CA LYS A 26 -8.63 11.98 8.31
C LYS A 26 -9.03 12.92 9.44
N ASP A 27 -10.32 13.22 9.56
CA ASP A 27 -10.84 14.14 10.58
C ASP A 27 -10.51 13.64 12.02
N CYS A 28 -10.53 12.31 12.21
CA CYS A 28 -10.11 11.64 13.45
C CYS A 28 -8.58 11.63 13.70
N LEU A 29 -7.75 11.97 12.72
CA LEU A 29 -6.30 12.10 12.88
C LEU A 29 -5.87 13.56 13.14
N GLU A 30 -6.61 14.56 12.64
CA GLU A 30 -6.28 15.96 12.85
C GLU A 30 -6.52 16.44 14.29
N THR A 31 -7.27 15.67 15.09
CA THR A 31 -7.44 15.87 16.54
C THR A 31 -6.21 15.45 17.36
N ILE A 32 -5.22 14.77 16.78
CA ILE A 32 -3.97 14.41 17.46
C ILE A 32 -3.07 15.65 17.59
N PRO A 33 -2.65 16.07 18.81
CA PRO A 33 -1.93 17.33 19.00
C PRO A 33 -0.59 17.41 18.26
N LYS A 34 -0.46 18.40 17.38
CA LYS A 34 0.78 18.73 16.63
C LYS A 34 1.96 19.17 17.51
N HIS A 35 1.76 19.31 18.83
CA HIS A 35 2.76 19.80 19.79
C HIS A 35 3.89 18.78 20.11
N LEU A 36 3.80 17.54 19.61
CA LEU A 36 4.87 16.55 19.74
C LEU A 36 5.99 16.70 18.69
N THR A 37 5.82 17.52 17.64
CA THR A 37 6.82 17.68 16.58
C THR A 37 7.80 18.84 16.86
N SER A 38 8.64 18.67 17.87
CA SER A 38 9.93 19.35 17.96
C SER A 38 11.04 18.46 17.38
N ASP A 39 12.21 19.07 17.19
CA ASP A 39 13.53 18.45 17.00
C ASP A 39 13.87 17.85 15.62
N ASN A 40 15.14 18.00 15.24
CA ASN A 40 15.77 17.52 14.00
C ASN A 40 15.96 15.98 13.98
N THR A 41 14.98 15.22 14.45
CA THR A 41 15.05 13.76 14.52
C THR A 41 14.67 13.10 13.18
N PHE A 42 15.18 11.90 12.92
CA PHE A 42 14.79 11.13 11.73
C PHE A 42 13.33 10.67 11.86
N ARG A 43 12.44 11.24 11.03
CA ARG A 43 11.05 10.77 10.87
C ARG A 43 10.85 10.06 9.52
N ARG A 44 9.97 9.06 9.50
CA ARG A 44 9.49 8.43 8.26
C ARG A 44 8.36 9.26 7.66
N TRP A 45 8.26 9.27 6.32
CA TRP A 45 7.15 9.90 5.61
C TRP A 45 5.83 9.14 5.84
N THR A 46 4.76 9.87 6.14
CA THR A 46 3.41 9.32 6.36
C THR A 46 2.56 9.36 5.08
N ILE A 47 1.44 8.65 5.08
CA ILE A 47 0.42 8.75 4.01
C ILE A 47 -0.07 10.19 3.84
N MET A 48 -0.15 10.97 4.92
CA MET A 48 -0.56 12.37 4.88
C MET A 48 0.50 13.29 4.28
N ASP A 49 1.79 13.05 4.52
CA ASP A 49 2.87 13.79 3.86
C ASP A 49 2.78 13.62 2.34
N TYR A 50 2.65 12.37 1.85
CA TYR A 50 2.46 12.09 0.42
C TYR A 50 1.16 12.68 -0.13
N SER A 51 0.02 12.50 0.56
CA SER A 51 -1.28 13.09 0.15
C SER A 51 -1.20 14.61 0.00
N SER A 52 -0.45 15.28 0.87
CA SER A 52 -0.28 16.75 0.85
C SER A 52 0.66 17.18 -0.28
N ALA A 53 1.77 16.45 -0.48
CA ALA A 53 2.77 16.75 -1.50
C ALA A 53 2.30 16.41 -2.94
N TYR A 54 1.37 15.47 -3.10
CA TYR A 54 0.62 15.28 -4.35
C TYR A 54 -0.41 16.39 -4.57
N GLY A 55 -1.17 16.77 -3.53
CA GLY A 55 -2.18 17.83 -3.62
C GLY A 55 -1.61 19.22 -3.94
N SER A 56 -0.37 19.50 -3.52
CA SER A 56 0.36 20.73 -3.88
C SER A 56 1.14 20.63 -5.20
N GLY A 57 1.17 19.46 -5.84
CA GLY A 57 1.96 19.21 -7.06
C GLY A 57 3.48 19.19 -6.87
N ALA A 58 3.98 19.26 -5.63
CA ALA A 58 5.42 19.29 -5.33
C ALA A 58 6.15 17.98 -5.72
N ILE A 59 5.43 16.86 -5.70
CA ILE A 59 5.81 15.58 -6.30
C ILE A 59 4.58 14.94 -6.95
N THR A 60 4.79 13.98 -7.86
CA THR A 60 3.69 13.19 -8.46
C THR A 60 3.79 11.72 -8.07
N PRO A 61 2.66 10.96 -8.08
CA PRO A 61 2.70 9.51 -7.86
C PRO A 61 3.60 8.78 -8.86
N HIS A 62 3.69 9.26 -10.11
CA HIS A 62 4.60 8.73 -11.13
C HIS A 62 6.08 8.89 -10.73
N MET A 63 6.50 10.07 -10.23
CA MET A 63 7.88 10.28 -9.74
C MET A 63 8.22 9.39 -8.55
N VAL A 64 7.25 9.14 -7.66
CA VAL A 64 7.44 8.24 -6.51
C VAL A 64 7.54 6.79 -6.97
N ALA A 65 6.69 6.36 -7.90
CA ALA A 65 6.73 5.02 -8.50
C ALA A 65 8.04 4.73 -9.24
N GLN A 66 8.56 5.68 -10.04
CA GLN A 66 9.87 5.57 -10.67
C GLN A 66 10.99 5.34 -9.64
N ARG A 67 11.04 6.17 -8.58
CA ARG A 67 12.06 6.04 -7.52
C ARG A 67 11.93 4.72 -6.76
N LEU A 68 10.71 4.25 -6.52
CA LEU A 68 10.44 2.98 -5.88
C LEU A 68 10.93 1.79 -6.72
N ILE A 69 10.68 1.80 -8.04
CA ILE A 69 11.17 0.75 -8.95
C ILE A 69 12.69 0.69 -8.95
N SER A 70 13.39 1.85 -9.00
CA SER A 70 14.84 1.89 -8.88
C SER A 70 15.34 1.28 -7.56
N ALA A 71 14.66 1.52 -6.44
CA ALA A 71 15.00 0.94 -5.14
C ALA A 71 14.72 -0.58 -5.07
N ILE A 72 13.65 -1.06 -5.71
CA ILE A 72 13.35 -2.50 -5.83
C ILE A 72 14.43 -3.19 -6.67
N MET A 73 14.83 -2.61 -7.80
CA MET A 73 15.92 -3.13 -8.62
C MET A 73 17.25 -3.16 -7.87
N GLN A 74 17.60 -2.11 -7.14
CA GLN A 74 18.83 -2.05 -6.30
C GLN A 74 18.83 -3.05 -5.15
N SER A 75 17.69 -3.30 -4.50
CA SER A 75 17.58 -4.31 -3.43
C SER A 75 17.51 -5.75 -3.94
N SER A 76 17.36 -5.93 -5.26
CA SER A 76 17.43 -7.21 -5.98
C SER A 76 18.78 -7.41 -6.70
N ASP A 77 19.74 -6.51 -6.51
CA ASP A 77 21.09 -6.63 -7.06
C ASP A 77 21.88 -7.73 -6.29
N PRO A 78 22.81 -8.46 -6.93
CA PRO A 78 23.60 -9.51 -6.25
C PRO A 78 24.45 -9.03 -5.06
N GLY A 79 24.64 -7.71 -4.88
CA GLY A 79 25.23 -7.13 -3.69
C GLY A 79 24.28 -7.00 -2.47
N MET A 80 22.99 -7.29 -2.61
CA MET A 80 22.00 -7.20 -1.52
C MET A 80 21.08 -8.43 -1.40
N ASP A 81 20.57 -8.96 -2.51
CA ASP A 81 19.67 -10.13 -2.59
C ASP A 81 18.53 -10.17 -1.52
N MET A 82 17.92 -9.02 -1.21
CA MET A 82 16.91 -8.93 -0.16
C MET A 82 15.48 -9.28 -0.62
N SER A 83 15.29 -9.49 -1.93
CA SER A 83 14.10 -10.11 -2.54
C SER A 83 12.73 -9.70 -1.97
N PHE A 84 12.58 -8.40 -1.66
CA PHE A 84 11.38 -7.86 -0.97
C PHE A 84 10.06 -8.12 -1.71
N PHE A 85 10.08 -8.16 -3.04
CA PHE A 85 8.92 -8.41 -3.89
C PHE A 85 9.10 -9.67 -4.72
N ILE A 86 8.32 -10.71 -4.38
CA ILE A 86 8.33 -12.01 -5.08
C ILE A 86 7.66 -12.00 -6.45
N ASN A 87 6.87 -10.95 -6.71
CA ASN A 87 6.28 -10.64 -7.99
C ASN A 87 5.96 -9.14 -8.05
N TYR A 88 6.53 -8.43 -9.02
CA TYR A 88 6.19 -7.06 -9.36
C TYR A 88 6.34 -6.88 -10.88
N GLU A 89 5.50 -6.04 -11.48
CA GLU A 89 5.61 -5.70 -12.90
C GLU A 89 5.87 -4.19 -12.99
N ALA A 90 7.10 -3.78 -13.28
CA ALA A 90 7.48 -2.36 -13.33
C ALA A 90 6.61 -1.54 -14.30
N HIS A 91 6.16 -2.16 -15.40
CA HIS A 91 5.19 -1.58 -16.30
C HIS A 91 3.82 -1.39 -15.63
N ASP A 92 3.25 -2.39 -14.96
CA ASP A 92 1.97 -2.25 -14.24
C ASP A 92 2.06 -1.26 -13.06
N ILE A 93 3.20 -1.14 -12.37
CA ILE A 93 3.41 -0.10 -11.35
C ILE A 93 3.39 1.30 -11.97
N LEU A 94 4.16 1.53 -13.05
CA LEU A 94 4.19 2.83 -13.74
C LEU A 94 2.86 3.16 -14.42
N LYS A 95 2.17 2.13 -14.92
CA LYS A 95 0.80 2.17 -15.40
C LYS A 95 -0.08 2.60 -14.23
N GLN A 96 -0.31 1.80 -13.19
CA GLN A 96 -1.06 2.17 -11.98
C GLN A 96 -0.69 3.53 -11.35
N ALA A 97 0.55 4.03 -11.48
CA ALA A 97 0.96 5.35 -10.98
C ALA A 97 0.61 6.52 -11.92
N THR A 98 0.74 6.33 -13.24
CA THR A 98 0.20 7.25 -14.27
C THR A 98 -1.33 7.18 -14.29
N GLU A 99 -1.87 6.04 -13.90
CA GLU A 99 -3.28 5.71 -13.84
C GLU A 99 -3.89 5.97 -12.45
N SER A 100 -3.07 6.32 -11.46
CA SER A 100 -3.51 7.12 -10.32
C SER A 100 -3.95 8.52 -10.78
N THR A 101 -3.65 8.89 -12.03
CA THR A 101 -4.34 9.94 -12.79
C THR A 101 -5.53 9.38 -13.61
N LEU A 102 -5.44 8.16 -14.21
CA LEU A 102 -6.48 7.47 -15.04
C LEU A 102 -6.44 5.88 -15.04
N ARG A 103 -7.15 5.13 -14.14
CA ARG A 103 -6.99 3.69 -13.64
C ARG A 103 -7.05 2.43 -14.58
N TYR A 104 -6.24 1.33 -14.34
CA TYR A 104 -6.49 -0.18 -14.25
C TYR A 104 -5.30 -1.10 -14.77
N GLU A 105 -4.82 -2.29 -14.32
CA GLU A 105 -5.02 -3.27 -13.19
C GLU A 105 -4.35 -4.68 -13.47
N LYS A 106 -3.62 -5.37 -12.53
CA LYS A 106 -3.30 -6.86 -12.52
C LYS A 106 -2.60 -7.47 -11.25
N GLY A 107 -2.32 -8.80 -11.18
CA GLY A 107 -1.47 -9.48 -10.14
C GLY A 107 -1.50 -11.05 -10.02
N GLY A 108 -0.62 -11.70 -9.21
CA GLY A 108 -0.65 -13.18 -8.92
C GLY A 108 0.57 -13.82 -8.14
N THR A 109 0.52 -15.13 -7.82
CA THR A 109 1.59 -15.94 -7.11
C THR A 109 2.19 -17.07 -7.98
N LYS A 110 3.41 -17.61 -7.69
CA LYS A 110 4.19 -18.48 -8.63
C LYS A 110 3.52 -19.75 -9.20
N TRP A 111 2.69 -20.48 -8.44
CA TRP A 111 2.10 -21.75 -8.92
C TRP A 111 0.57 -21.72 -9.03
N LEU A 112 -0.12 -21.04 -8.11
CA LEU A 112 -1.59 -21.06 -8.06
C LEU A 112 -2.21 -20.49 -9.35
N HIS A 113 -1.58 -19.49 -9.97
CA HIS A 113 -2.03 -18.93 -11.26
C HIS A 113 -2.09 -19.96 -12.41
N LYS A 114 -1.31 -21.05 -12.32
CA LYS A 114 -1.23 -22.11 -13.34
C LYS A 114 -2.38 -23.10 -13.26
N VAL A 115 -3.01 -23.24 -12.08
CA VAL A 115 -4.16 -24.12 -11.83
C VAL A 115 -5.48 -23.35 -11.68
N ARG A 116 -5.41 -22.05 -11.31
CA ARG A 116 -6.55 -21.17 -11.15
C ARG A 116 -6.18 -19.75 -11.57
N ALA A 117 -6.74 -19.28 -12.68
CA ALA A 117 -6.68 -17.87 -13.05
C ALA A 117 -7.37 -17.01 -11.98
N CYS A 118 -6.71 -15.92 -11.57
CA CYS A 118 -7.34 -14.85 -10.79
C CYS A 118 -8.18 -14.01 -11.76
N LYS A 119 -9.51 -13.96 -11.56
CA LYS A 119 -10.44 -13.27 -12.46
C LYS A 119 -10.85 -11.89 -11.94
N GLU A 120 -10.82 -11.72 -10.63
CA GLU A 120 -11.30 -10.59 -9.86
C GLU A 120 -10.27 -10.28 -8.76
N ASP A 121 -10.25 -9.05 -8.26
CA ASP A 121 -9.45 -8.68 -7.09
C ASP A 121 -10.06 -9.26 -5.79
N ALA A 122 -9.24 -9.38 -4.74
CA ALA A 122 -9.76 -9.64 -3.40
C ALA A 122 -10.42 -8.37 -2.83
N ALA A 123 -11.50 -8.51 -2.05
CA ALA A 123 -12.32 -7.39 -1.58
C ALA A 123 -11.59 -6.32 -0.71
N CYS A 124 -10.38 -6.56 -0.23
CA CYS A 124 -9.51 -5.55 0.37
C CYS A 124 -8.68 -4.80 -0.69
N VAL A 125 -8.23 -5.50 -1.73
CA VAL A 125 -7.47 -4.96 -2.86
C VAL A 125 -8.36 -4.08 -3.75
N GLU A 126 -9.57 -4.55 -4.05
CA GLU A 126 -10.61 -3.80 -4.77
C GLU A 126 -10.91 -2.46 -4.07
N ARG A 127 -11.14 -2.49 -2.75
CA ARG A 127 -11.38 -1.28 -1.95
C ARG A 127 -10.19 -0.31 -2.00
N LEU A 128 -8.96 -0.79 -1.80
CA LEU A 128 -7.75 0.03 -1.91
C LEU A 128 -7.62 0.66 -3.31
N ARG A 129 -7.87 -0.10 -4.37
CA ARG A 129 -7.85 0.37 -5.76
C ARG A 129 -8.97 1.38 -6.04
N SER A 130 -10.14 1.22 -5.44
CA SER A 130 -11.25 2.19 -5.53
C SER A 130 -10.88 3.56 -4.93
N CYS A 131 -10.04 3.58 -3.88
CA CYS A 131 -9.43 4.78 -3.30
C CYS A 131 -8.26 5.35 -4.13
N GLY A 132 -7.87 4.71 -5.24
CA GLY A 132 -6.72 5.11 -6.06
C GLY A 132 -5.36 4.66 -5.54
N ALA A 133 -5.29 3.68 -4.65
CA ALA A 133 -4.00 3.16 -4.16
C ALA A 133 -3.24 2.39 -5.26
N ILE A 134 -1.93 2.66 -5.37
CA ILE A 134 -1.02 1.99 -6.31
C ILE A 134 -0.52 0.69 -5.68
N LEU A 135 -0.79 -0.45 -6.33
CA LEU A 135 -0.37 -1.76 -5.84
C LEU A 135 1.00 -2.12 -6.43
N VAL A 136 2.05 -1.98 -5.60
CA VAL A 136 3.45 -2.17 -5.99
C VAL A 136 3.75 -3.61 -6.46
N GLY A 137 3.11 -4.61 -5.87
CA GLY A 137 3.37 -6.01 -6.20
C GLY A 137 2.91 -6.96 -5.09
N LYS A 138 3.55 -8.13 -4.99
CA LYS A 138 3.40 -9.09 -3.89
C LYS A 138 4.72 -9.18 -3.12
N THR A 139 4.66 -8.92 -1.82
CA THR A 139 5.81 -9.00 -0.92
C THR A 139 6.20 -10.46 -0.64
N ASN A 140 7.46 -10.69 -0.26
CA ASN A 140 7.87 -11.98 0.29
C ASN A 140 7.21 -12.26 1.66
N MET A 141 7.07 -13.53 2.00
CA MET A 141 6.56 -14.05 3.27
C MET A 141 6.87 -15.55 3.37
N HIS A 142 6.80 -16.13 4.58
CA HIS A 142 6.81 -17.59 4.75
C HIS A 142 5.79 -18.27 3.84
N GLU A 143 6.18 -19.42 3.27
CA GLU A 143 5.28 -20.18 2.40
C GLU A 143 3.98 -20.54 3.13
N LEU A 144 2.85 -20.20 2.50
CA LEU A 144 1.49 -20.33 3.05
C LEU A 144 1.28 -19.63 4.41
N GLY A 145 2.20 -18.76 4.85
CA GLY A 145 2.20 -18.17 6.20
C GLY A 145 2.63 -19.13 7.30
N ALA A 146 3.22 -20.29 6.96
CA ALA A 146 3.52 -21.38 7.89
C ALA A 146 4.80 -21.16 8.75
N GLY A 147 4.96 -19.98 9.35
CA GLY A 147 6.02 -19.68 10.31
C GLY A 147 6.29 -18.18 10.48
N THR A 148 7.31 -17.85 11.28
CA THR A 148 7.41 -16.54 11.96
C THR A 148 8.65 -15.72 11.63
N SER A 149 9.62 -16.24 10.87
CA SER A 149 10.94 -15.60 10.66
C SER A 149 11.13 -14.94 9.28
N GLY A 150 10.09 -14.87 8.45
CA GLY A 150 10.14 -14.22 7.12
C GLY A 150 10.66 -15.12 5.99
N ILE A 151 11.77 -15.84 6.22
CA ILE A 151 12.48 -16.76 5.30
C ILE A 151 11.56 -17.52 4.32
N ASN A 152 11.93 -17.60 3.04
CA ASN A 152 11.24 -18.44 2.06
C ASN A 152 12.22 -19.08 1.06
N PRO A 153 12.55 -20.39 1.19
CA PRO A 153 13.51 -21.08 0.30
C PRO A 153 13.20 -21.07 -1.21
N HIS A 154 12.01 -20.62 -1.62
CA HIS A 154 11.64 -20.45 -3.03
C HIS A 154 11.83 -19.02 -3.57
N TYR A 155 12.24 -18.06 -2.74
CA TYR A 155 12.41 -16.64 -3.10
C TYR A 155 13.48 -15.88 -2.28
N GLY A 156 14.08 -16.49 -1.26
CA GLY A 156 14.84 -15.84 -0.17
C GLY A 156 14.15 -16.05 1.17
#